data_AF-A0A3N5G4Q5-F1
#
_entry.id   AF-A0A3N5G4Q5-F1
#
_cell.length_a   1.000
_cell.length_b   1.000
_cell.length_c   1.000
_cell.angle_alpha   90.00
_cell.angle_beta   90.00
_cell.angle_gamma   90.00
#
_symmetry.space_group_name_H-M   'P 1'
#
loop_
_entity.id
_entity.type
_entity.pdbx_description
1 polymer ?
#
loop_
_entity_poly.entity_id
_entity_poly.type
_entity_poly.pdbx_seq_one_letter_code
_entity_poly.pdbx_strand_id
1 'polypeptide(L)'
;MHYVWLGGKLPEERQKSIEQWGESAEGVERNLWTDEGSSKASAESLEQLRKSGVKIRSLSELEGSKRFKSARRKLPTVDEEGVNPGAAGALSDVARLEILNQEGGHYMDSDNYSGKNASSFRDMTAPLGFRLGWAKHEGEETFSNDAMSAVPGNKFINDYMDTVYSNLEDEEAVQDIRSRDRKRVTTSVMKTTGPQAMTTVPLPISKGTATTVRKEMGDFAESKGVPVLEDEKEGVDISHFQQHNLILSGFNKKMSGKSSELFDQIAYRDSFQRGFGNAWVPKEKED
;
A
#
# COMPACT_ATOMS: atom_id res chain seq x y z
N MET A 1 -5.08 -6.32 -11.81
CA MET A 1 -4.80 -5.01 -11.19
C MET A 1 -6.05 -4.54 -10.48
N HIS A 2 -5.90 -4.09 -9.23
CA HIS A 2 -7.00 -3.76 -8.33
C HIS A 2 -6.82 -2.33 -7.83
N TYR A 3 -7.90 -1.56 -7.87
CA TYR A 3 -8.02 -0.21 -7.32
C TYR A 3 -9.16 -0.20 -6.31
N VAL A 4 -9.09 0.69 -5.31
CA VAL A 4 -10.14 0.84 -4.30
C VAL A 4 -10.58 2.30 -4.24
N TRP A 5 -11.89 2.55 -4.31
CA TRP A 5 -12.48 3.88 -4.15
C TRP A 5 -13.75 3.84 -3.31
N LEU A 6 -13.76 4.53 -2.18
CA LEU A 6 -14.76 4.38 -1.11
C LEU A 6 -15.33 5.72 -0.64
N GLY A 7 -16.55 5.67 -0.10
CA GLY A 7 -17.27 6.78 0.53
C GLY A 7 -17.81 7.86 -0.41
N GLY A 8 -17.03 8.30 -1.40
CA GLY A 8 -17.32 9.48 -2.21
C GLY A 8 -17.44 9.24 -3.73
N LYS A 9 -17.73 10.31 -4.46
CA LYS A 9 -17.71 10.33 -5.93
C LYS A 9 -16.28 10.14 -6.45
N LEU A 10 -16.09 9.24 -7.42
CA LEU A 10 -14.82 9.02 -8.08
C LEU A 10 -14.44 10.22 -8.95
N PRO A 11 -13.32 10.92 -8.68
CA PRO A 11 -12.90 12.07 -9.47
C PRO A 11 -12.48 11.67 -10.88
N GLU A 12 -12.66 12.59 -11.83
CA GLU A 12 -12.32 12.36 -13.25
C GLU A 12 -10.82 12.07 -13.45
N GLU A 13 -9.95 12.73 -12.70
CA GLU A 13 -8.50 12.47 -12.72
C GLU A 13 -8.14 11.02 -12.34
N ARG A 14 -8.89 10.42 -11.42
CA ARG A 14 -8.71 9.02 -11.02
C ARG A 14 -9.21 8.07 -12.10
N GLN A 15 -10.30 8.42 -12.78
CA GLN A 15 -10.81 7.66 -13.92
C GLN A 15 -9.76 7.62 -15.04
N LYS A 16 -9.18 8.78 -15.39
CA LYS A 16 -8.12 8.89 -16.41
C LYS A 16 -6.90 8.04 -16.06
N SER A 17 -6.47 8.05 -14.79
CA SER A 17 -5.36 7.22 -14.32
C SER A 17 -5.64 5.74 -14.51
N ILE A 18 -6.82 5.25 -14.08
CA ILE A 18 -7.24 3.85 -14.25
C ILE A 18 -7.35 3.47 -15.74
N GLU A 19 -7.83 4.38 -16.58
CA GLU A 19 -7.94 4.19 -18.02
C GLU A 19 -6.57 4.05 -18.68
N GLN A 20 -5.61 4.93 -18.34
CA GLN A 20 -4.24 4.93 -18.88
C GLN A 20 -3.50 3.60 -18.62
N TRP A 21 -3.74 2.97 -17.47
CA TRP A 21 -3.19 1.65 -17.20
C TRP A 21 -3.69 0.56 -18.14
N GLY A 22 -4.91 0.68 -18.68
CA GLY A 22 -5.43 -0.25 -19.68
C GLY A 22 -4.71 -0.19 -21.01
N GLU A 23 -4.28 1.02 -21.40
CA GLU A 23 -3.48 1.24 -22.60
C GLU A 23 -2.03 0.80 -22.40
N SER A 24 -1.50 1.01 -21.20
CA SER A 24 -0.08 0.82 -20.90
C SER A 24 0.28 -0.61 -20.49
N ALA A 25 -0.67 -1.37 -19.96
CA ALA A 25 -0.48 -2.75 -19.48
C ALA A 25 -1.49 -3.69 -20.16
N GLU A 26 -1.38 -3.85 -21.48
CA GLU A 26 -2.28 -4.67 -22.28
C GLU A 26 -2.39 -6.11 -21.74
N GLY A 27 -3.63 -6.62 -21.68
CA GLY A 27 -3.93 -7.96 -21.17
C GLY A 27 -4.00 -8.06 -19.65
N VAL A 28 -3.71 -6.99 -18.90
CA VAL A 28 -3.93 -6.96 -17.45
C VAL A 28 -5.38 -6.59 -17.15
N GLU A 29 -6.10 -7.50 -16.50
CA GLU A 29 -7.45 -7.21 -16.01
C GLU A 29 -7.44 -6.10 -14.95
N ARG A 30 -8.35 -5.13 -15.08
CA ARG A 30 -8.49 -4.00 -14.15
C ARG A 30 -9.80 -4.13 -13.38
N ASN A 31 -9.69 -4.07 -12.06
CA ASN A 31 -10.80 -4.18 -11.12
C ASN A 31 -10.85 -2.91 -10.26
N LEU A 32 -11.99 -2.22 -10.23
CA LEU A 32 -12.25 -1.11 -9.31
C LEU A 32 -13.25 -1.57 -8.25
N TRP A 33 -12.81 -1.60 -7.00
CA TRP A 33 -13.59 -2.00 -5.84
C TRP A 33 -14.24 -0.79 -5.18
N THR A 34 -15.54 -0.86 -4.99
CA THR A 34 -16.34 0.21 -4.40
C THR A 34 -17.19 -0.26 -3.24
N ASP A 35 -17.52 0.66 -2.33
CA ASP A 35 -18.62 0.48 -1.39
C ASP A 35 -19.94 1.01 -1.99
N GLU A 36 -21.04 0.86 -1.25
CA GLU A 36 -22.35 1.31 -1.69
C GLU A 36 -22.40 2.84 -1.90
N GLY A 37 -21.75 3.61 -1.02
CA GLY A 37 -21.70 5.07 -1.08
C GLY A 37 -21.04 5.55 -2.37
N SER A 38 -19.82 5.08 -2.66
CA SER A 38 -19.11 5.41 -3.90
C SER A 38 -19.82 4.90 -5.15
N SER A 39 -20.44 3.72 -5.08
CA SER A 39 -21.20 3.16 -6.21
C SER A 39 -22.36 4.07 -6.62
N LYS A 40 -23.11 4.57 -5.64
CA LYS A 40 -24.21 5.50 -5.87
C LYS A 40 -23.72 6.86 -6.34
N ALA A 41 -22.69 7.40 -5.68
CA ALA A 41 -22.14 8.72 -6.00
C ALA A 41 -21.44 8.81 -7.37
N SER A 42 -21.03 7.66 -7.93
CA SER A 42 -20.21 7.57 -9.14
C SER A 42 -20.88 6.80 -10.28
N ALA A 43 -22.20 6.60 -10.26
CA ALA A 43 -22.89 5.68 -11.18
C ALA A 43 -22.54 5.90 -12.67
N GLU A 44 -22.55 7.16 -13.14
CA GLU A 44 -22.19 7.51 -14.52
C GLU A 44 -20.72 7.21 -14.84
N SER A 45 -19.81 7.63 -13.96
CA SER A 45 -18.37 7.39 -14.10
C SER A 45 -18.02 5.90 -14.08
N LEU A 46 -18.68 5.12 -13.24
CA LEU A 46 -18.50 3.67 -13.20
C LEU A 46 -19.00 3.00 -14.47
N GLU A 47 -20.07 3.50 -15.08
CA GLU A 47 -20.54 3.00 -16.36
C GLU A 47 -19.58 3.32 -17.51
N GLN A 48 -18.96 4.50 -17.50
CA GLN A 48 -17.89 4.83 -18.44
C GLN A 48 -16.68 3.89 -18.27
N LEU A 49 -16.25 3.65 -17.03
CA LEU A 49 -15.15 2.73 -16.74
C LEU A 49 -15.47 1.28 -17.15
N ARG A 50 -16.71 0.82 -16.99
CA ARG A 50 -17.14 -0.48 -17.52
C ARG A 50 -16.96 -0.58 -19.03
N LYS A 51 -17.37 0.46 -19.76
CA LYS A 51 -17.22 0.53 -21.22
C LYS A 51 -15.75 0.54 -21.65
N SER A 52 -14.85 1.08 -20.84
CA SER A 52 -13.41 1.03 -21.09
C SER A 52 -12.74 -0.27 -20.62
N GLY A 53 -13.52 -1.26 -20.17
CA GLY A 53 -13.05 -2.61 -19.81
C GLY A 53 -12.63 -2.79 -18.35
N VAL A 54 -12.97 -1.86 -17.46
CA VAL A 54 -12.76 -2.00 -16.02
C VAL A 54 -13.92 -2.78 -15.39
N LYS A 55 -13.61 -3.83 -14.63
CA LYS A 55 -14.59 -4.55 -13.83
C LYS A 55 -14.89 -3.76 -12.56
N ILE A 56 -16.16 -3.43 -12.34
CA ILE A 56 -16.61 -2.78 -11.11
C ILE A 56 -17.03 -3.86 -10.12
N ARG A 57 -16.40 -3.88 -8.96
CA ARG A 57 -16.50 -4.92 -7.91
C ARG A 57 -17.03 -4.30 -6.63
N SER A 58 -17.75 -5.09 -5.82
CA SER A 58 -18.23 -4.62 -4.52
C SER A 58 -17.36 -5.12 -3.39
N LEU A 59 -17.08 -4.27 -2.40
CA LEU A 59 -16.43 -4.73 -1.16
C LEU A 59 -17.22 -5.82 -0.42
N SER A 60 -18.54 -5.98 -0.68
CA SER A 60 -19.30 -7.08 -0.08
C SER A 60 -18.80 -8.46 -0.50
N GLU A 61 -18.12 -8.57 -1.64
CA GLU A 61 -17.54 -9.83 -2.11
C GLU A 61 -16.40 -10.31 -1.19
N LEU A 62 -15.77 -9.40 -0.44
CA LEU A 62 -14.71 -9.72 0.54
C LEU A 62 -15.27 -10.14 1.91
N GLU A 63 -16.58 -10.06 2.14
CA GLU A 63 -17.20 -10.31 3.45
C GLU A 63 -17.27 -11.79 3.89
N GLY A 64 -16.69 -12.70 3.10
CA GLY A 64 -16.41 -14.06 3.58
C GLY A 64 -15.51 -14.06 4.83
N SER A 65 -14.66 -13.04 4.98
CA SER A 65 -13.82 -12.80 6.16
C SER A 65 -14.61 -12.11 7.28
N LYS A 66 -14.80 -12.79 8.42
CA LYS A 66 -15.41 -12.19 9.62
C LYS A 66 -14.64 -10.96 10.11
N ARG A 67 -13.32 -10.97 9.97
CA ARG A 67 -12.43 -9.87 10.35
C ARG A 67 -12.63 -8.66 9.46
N PHE A 68 -12.70 -8.87 8.14
CA PHE A 68 -13.02 -7.79 7.19
C PHE A 68 -14.38 -7.15 7.49
N LYS A 69 -15.40 -7.99 7.72
CA LYS A 69 -16.74 -7.50 8.09
C LYS A 69 -16.72 -6.69 9.39
N SER A 70 -15.87 -7.05 10.35
CA SER A 70 -15.67 -6.29 11.58
C SER A 70 -15.01 -4.94 11.31
N ALA A 71 -13.89 -4.93 10.58
CA ALA A 71 -13.17 -3.72 10.21
C ALA A 71 -14.05 -2.74 9.43
N ARG A 72 -14.83 -3.21 8.45
CA ARG A 72 -15.78 -2.39 7.70
C ARG A 72 -16.81 -1.70 8.59
N ARG A 73 -17.31 -2.36 9.64
CA ARG A 73 -18.20 -1.72 10.62
C ARG A 73 -17.47 -0.69 11.48
N LYS A 74 -16.20 -0.95 11.81
CA LYS A 74 -15.35 -0.03 12.59
C LYS A 74 -14.84 1.15 11.75
N LEU A 75 -14.94 1.12 10.42
CA LEU A 75 -14.43 2.18 9.55
C LEU A 75 -15.53 2.64 8.58
N PRO A 76 -16.59 3.32 9.08
CA PRO A 76 -17.64 3.85 8.23
C PRO A 76 -17.06 4.91 7.29
N THR A 77 -17.11 4.68 5.99
CA THR A 77 -16.61 5.60 4.95
C THR A 77 -17.49 6.83 4.78
N VAL A 78 -18.73 6.77 5.29
CA VAL A 78 -19.70 7.85 5.34
C VAL A 78 -20.36 7.82 6.71
N ASP A 79 -20.47 8.98 7.36
CA ASP A 79 -21.17 9.21 8.62
C ASP A 79 -22.12 10.42 8.49
N GLU A 80 -22.68 10.90 9.60
CA GLU A 80 -23.61 12.04 9.64
C GLU A 80 -23.04 13.35 9.09
N GLU A 81 -21.72 13.51 9.06
CA GLU A 81 -21.03 14.69 8.51
C GLU A 81 -20.62 14.50 7.04
N GLY A 82 -20.96 13.35 6.45
CA GLY A 82 -20.64 12.99 5.07
C GLY A 82 -19.47 12.04 4.95
N VAL A 83 -18.64 12.19 3.91
CA VAL A 83 -17.50 11.29 3.68
C VAL A 83 -16.51 11.40 4.83
N ASN A 84 -16.09 10.27 5.39
CA ASN A 84 -15.04 10.17 6.38
C ASN A 84 -13.72 9.76 5.69
N PRO A 85 -12.84 10.72 5.35
CA PRO A 85 -11.65 10.43 4.54
C PRO A 85 -10.64 9.55 5.30
N GLY A 86 -10.55 9.67 6.63
CA GLY A 86 -9.69 8.83 7.44
C GLY A 86 -10.15 7.38 7.43
N ALA A 87 -11.44 7.14 7.69
CA ALA A 87 -12.02 5.81 7.61
C ALA A 87 -11.98 5.23 6.20
N ALA A 88 -12.18 6.04 5.15
CA ALA A 88 -12.07 5.59 3.76
C ALA A 88 -10.65 5.20 3.36
N GLY A 89 -9.64 5.98 3.78
CA GLY A 89 -8.23 5.63 3.61
C GLY A 89 -7.87 4.33 4.35
N ALA A 90 -8.23 4.23 5.63
CA ALA A 90 -7.97 3.05 6.44
C ALA A 90 -8.70 1.79 5.92
N LEU A 91 -9.97 1.90 5.49
CA LEU A 91 -10.69 0.77 4.93
C LEU A 91 -10.12 0.37 3.55
N SER A 92 -9.60 1.32 2.77
CA SER A 92 -8.86 1.03 1.54
C SER A 92 -7.56 0.24 1.81
N ASP A 93 -6.83 0.59 2.88
CA ASP A 93 -5.66 -0.18 3.35
C ASP A 93 -6.04 -1.61 3.77
N VAL A 94 -7.19 -1.80 4.44
CA VAL A 94 -7.66 -3.16 4.79
C VAL A 94 -8.09 -3.92 3.53
N ALA A 95 -8.87 -3.28 2.65
CA ALA A 95 -9.42 -3.91 1.46
C ALA A 95 -8.33 -4.38 0.49
N ARG A 96 -7.28 -3.58 0.27
CA ARG A 96 -6.19 -4.00 -0.63
C ARG A 96 -5.48 -5.25 -0.14
N LEU A 97 -5.34 -5.43 1.17
CA LEU A 97 -4.73 -6.63 1.73
C LEU A 97 -5.64 -7.86 1.57
N GLU A 98 -6.94 -7.71 1.85
CA GLU A 98 -7.92 -8.78 1.61
C GLU A 98 -7.99 -9.19 0.14
N ILE A 99 -8.00 -8.21 -0.78
CA ILE A 99 -7.97 -8.47 -2.22
C ILE A 99 -6.69 -9.24 -2.61
N LEU A 100 -5.51 -8.77 -2.19
CA LEU A 100 -4.25 -9.45 -2.50
C LEU A 100 -4.15 -10.84 -1.88
N ASN A 101 -4.74 -11.05 -0.70
CA ASN A 101 -4.74 -12.35 -0.07
C ASN A 101 -5.65 -13.36 -0.80
N GLN A 102 -6.83 -12.92 -1.24
CA GLN A 102 -7.83 -13.78 -1.88
C GLN A 102 -7.59 -13.98 -3.38
N GLU A 103 -7.28 -12.89 -4.09
CA GLU A 103 -7.16 -12.87 -5.56
C GLU A 103 -5.71 -12.74 -6.05
N GLY A 104 -4.81 -12.23 -5.19
CA GLY A 104 -3.44 -11.90 -5.61
C GLY A 104 -3.41 -10.73 -6.58
N GLY A 105 -2.43 -10.75 -7.48
CA GLY A 105 -2.27 -9.73 -8.51
C GLY A 105 -1.57 -8.47 -7.99
N HIS A 106 -2.04 -7.32 -8.47
CA HIS A 106 -1.39 -6.02 -8.23
C HIS A 106 -2.41 -5.01 -7.73
N TYR A 107 -2.19 -4.46 -6.55
CA TYR A 107 -2.90 -3.29 -6.07
C TYR A 107 -2.18 -2.00 -6.49
N MET A 108 -2.96 -0.98 -6.81
CA MET A 108 -2.47 0.35 -7.14
C MET A 108 -3.45 1.41 -6.62
N ASP A 109 -2.96 2.46 -5.97
CA ASP A 109 -3.76 3.64 -5.68
C ASP A 109 -4.26 4.25 -6.99
N SER A 110 -5.50 4.75 -6.99
CA SER A 110 -6.14 5.30 -8.19
C SER A 110 -5.49 6.58 -8.74
N ASP A 111 -4.50 7.12 -8.04
CA ASP A 111 -3.74 8.31 -8.42
C ASP A 111 -2.33 8.03 -8.95
N ASN A 112 -1.92 6.76 -8.95
CA ASN A 112 -0.66 6.34 -9.55
C ASN A 112 -0.82 6.15 -11.06
N TYR A 113 -0.01 6.84 -11.83
CA TYR A 113 0.00 6.77 -13.29
C TYR A 113 0.98 5.69 -13.79
N SER A 114 0.73 5.18 -14.98
CA SER A 114 1.62 4.23 -15.65
C SER A 114 3.00 4.85 -15.90
N GLY A 115 4.06 4.15 -15.46
CA GLY A 115 5.44 4.56 -15.71
C GLY A 115 5.93 4.15 -17.10
N LYS A 116 7.20 4.48 -17.41
CA LYS A 116 7.83 4.12 -18.69
C LYS A 116 7.85 2.61 -18.94
N ASN A 117 7.88 1.81 -17.87
CA ASN A 117 7.93 0.35 -17.92
C ASN A 117 6.57 -0.31 -17.62
N ALA A 118 5.45 0.40 -17.73
CA ALA A 118 4.14 -0.17 -17.44
C ALA A 118 3.77 -1.37 -18.33
N SER A 119 4.33 -1.46 -19.54
CA SER A 119 4.11 -2.60 -20.45
C SER A 119 4.74 -3.90 -19.97
N SER A 120 5.81 -3.84 -19.17
CA SER A 120 6.43 -5.04 -18.60
C SER A 120 5.73 -5.53 -17.32
N PHE A 121 4.68 -4.84 -16.88
CA PHE A 121 4.00 -5.14 -15.62
C PHE A 121 3.37 -6.53 -15.61
N ARG A 122 2.88 -7.00 -16.76
CA ARG A 122 2.33 -8.37 -16.94
C ARG A 122 3.37 -9.45 -16.71
N ASP A 123 4.62 -9.18 -17.08
CA ASP A 123 5.70 -10.17 -17.07
C ASP A 123 6.59 -10.03 -15.83
N MET A 124 6.20 -9.17 -14.89
CA MET A 124 6.97 -8.91 -13.69
C MET A 124 6.92 -10.10 -12.73
N THR A 125 8.09 -10.54 -12.28
CA THR A 125 8.22 -11.61 -11.28
C THR A 125 8.25 -11.04 -9.87
N ALA A 126 7.72 -11.77 -8.89
CA ALA A 126 7.84 -11.49 -7.47
C ALA A 126 8.52 -12.69 -6.80
N PRO A 127 9.86 -12.71 -6.65
CA PRO A 127 10.58 -13.90 -6.17
C PRO A 127 10.19 -14.35 -4.76
N LEU A 128 9.77 -13.42 -3.90
CA LEU A 128 9.22 -13.73 -2.57
C LEU A 128 7.68 -13.89 -2.58
N GLY A 129 7.09 -13.93 -3.77
CA GLY A 129 5.65 -13.94 -3.97
C GLY A 129 4.97 -12.61 -3.64
N PHE A 130 5.70 -11.53 -3.36
CA PHE A 130 5.16 -10.19 -3.19
C PHE A 130 6.15 -9.08 -3.63
N ARG A 131 5.62 -7.87 -3.88
CA ARG A 131 6.36 -6.62 -4.12
C ARG A 131 5.65 -5.43 -3.50
N LEU A 132 6.40 -4.38 -3.19
CA LEU A 132 5.97 -3.14 -2.54
C LEU A 132 6.46 -1.91 -3.31
N GLY A 133 5.66 -0.85 -3.28
CA GLY A 133 6.01 0.45 -3.83
C GLY A 133 7.26 1.01 -3.14
N TRP A 134 8.12 1.68 -3.90
CA TRP A 134 9.25 2.44 -3.36
C TRP A 134 9.09 3.88 -3.81
N ALA A 135 8.95 4.80 -2.85
CA ALA A 135 8.64 6.18 -3.13
C ALA A 135 9.27 7.14 -2.13
N LYS A 136 9.38 8.41 -2.52
CA LYS A 136 9.78 9.49 -1.62
C LYS A 136 8.58 9.98 -0.81
N HIS A 137 8.72 10.06 0.50
CA HIS A 137 7.75 10.62 1.45
C HIS A 137 8.47 11.62 2.37
N GLU A 138 8.00 12.87 2.42
CA GLU A 138 8.58 13.96 3.24
C GLU A 138 10.11 14.18 3.07
N GLY A 139 10.65 13.86 1.90
CA GLY A 139 12.10 13.99 1.66
C GLY A 139 12.86 12.66 1.70
N GLU A 140 12.24 11.60 2.22
CA GLU A 140 12.88 10.32 2.50
C GLU A 140 12.36 9.20 1.59
N GLU A 141 13.25 8.34 1.11
CA GLU A 141 12.84 7.19 0.30
C GLU A 141 12.37 6.05 1.20
N THR A 142 11.20 5.48 0.89
CA THR A 142 10.56 4.53 1.78
C THR A 142 9.67 3.57 1.02
N PHE A 143 9.47 2.37 1.58
CA PHE A 143 8.45 1.47 1.11
C PHE A 143 7.05 2.03 1.38
N SER A 144 6.17 1.92 0.40
CA SER A 144 4.79 2.36 0.44
C SER A 144 3.83 1.21 0.13
N ASN A 145 2.62 1.31 0.66
CA ASN A 145 1.52 0.37 0.40
C ASN A 145 0.56 0.88 -0.70
N ASP A 146 0.90 1.97 -1.39
CA ASP A 146 0.13 2.56 -2.51
C ASP A 146 0.29 1.80 -3.83
N ALA A 147 1.30 0.92 -3.90
CA ALA A 147 1.49 -0.06 -4.94
C ALA A 147 1.96 -1.35 -4.28
N MET A 148 1.24 -2.44 -4.49
CA MET A 148 1.57 -3.72 -3.88
C MET A 148 1.29 -4.84 -4.85
N SER A 149 1.98 -5.95 -4.71
CA SER A 149 1.65 -7.18 -5.43
C SER A 149 1.88 -8.37 -4.56
N ALA A 150 1.06 -9.39 -4.78
CA ALA A 150 1.24 -10.66 -4.11
C ALA A 150 0.60 -11.79 -4.91
N VAL A 151 1.12 -12.99 -4.72
CA VAL A 151 0.35 -14.21 -5.00
C VAL A 151 -0.71 -14.39 -3.90
N PRO A 152 -1.86 -15.02 -4.21
CA PRO A 152 -2.87 -15.33 -3.21
C PRO A 152 -2.27 -16.11 -2.02
N GLY A 153 -2.71 -15.82 -0.81
CA GLY A 153 -2.22 -16.48 0.41
C GLY A 153 -0.77 -16.18 0.77
N ASN A 154 -0.14 -15.15 0.20
CA ASN A 154 1.25 -14.80 0.53
C ASN A 154 1.43 -14.54 2.04
N LYS A 155 2.50 -15.08 2.62
CA LYS A 155 2.76 -14.98 4.06
C LYS A 155 2.91 -13.53 4.54
N PHE A 156 3.66 -12.69 3.80
CA PHE A 156 3.85 -11.29 4.18
C PHE A 156 2.53 -10.52 4.22
N ILE A 157 1.66 -10.75 3.23
CA ILE A 157 0.33 -10.12 3.20
C ILE A 157 -0.53 -10.57 4.38
N ASN A 158 -0.53 -11.88 4.71
CA ASN A 158 -1.27 -12.39 5.85
C ASN A 158 -0.75 -11.85 7.19
N ASP A 159 0.57 -11.84 7.40
CA ASP A 159 1.17 -11.27 8.60
C ASP A 159 0.86 -9.76 8.71
N TYR A 160 0.87 -9.04 7.58
CA TYR A 160 0.49 -7.63 7.56
C TYR A 160 -0.99 -7.42 7.89
N MET A 161 -1.89 -8.23 7.32
CA MET A 161 -3.30 -8.24 7.70
C MET A 161 -3.48 -8.49 9.20
N ASP A 162 -2.71 -9.42 9.77
CA ASP A 162 -2.77 -9.72 11.19
C ASP A 162 -2.40 -8.51 12.06
N THR A 163 -1.30 -7.82 11.72
CA THR A 163 -0.91 -6.57 12.36
C THR A 163 -2.02 -5.52 12.25
N VAL A 164 -2.56 -5.29 11.05
CA VAL A 164 -3.60 -4.28 10.81
C VAL A 164 -4.87 -4.57 11.61
N TYR A 165 -5.34 -5.82 11.57
CA TYR A 165 -6.53 -6.21 12.33
C TYR A 165 -6.31 -6.14 13.84
N SER A 166 -5.11 -6.48 14.33
CA SER A 166 -4.77 -6.32 15.74
C SER A 166 -4.78 -4.84 16.15
N ASN A 167 -4.22 -3.96 15.32
CA ASN A 167 -4.21 -2.52 15.58
C ASN A 167 -5.63 -1.93 15.58
N LEU A 168 -6.54 -2.45 14.75
CA LEU A 168 -7.95 -2.04 14.72
C LEU A 168 -8.77 -2.51 15.93
N GLU A 169 -8.20 -3.30 16.84
CA GLU A 169 -8.80 -3.56 18.16
C GLU A 169 -8.52 -2.46 19.18
N ASP A 170 -7.57 -1.56 18.90
CA ASP A 170 -7.37 -0.34 19.68
C ASP A 170 -8.45 0.70 19.33
N GLU A 171 -9.40 0.85 20.25
CA GLU A 171 -10.52 1.79 20.07
C GLU A 171 -10.06 3.26 20.04
N GLU A 172 -8.96 3.64 20.71
CA GLU A 172 -8.44 5.02 20.65
C GLU A 172 -7.92 5.31 19.24
N ALA A 173 -7.14 4.40 18.67
CA ALA A 173 -6.64 4.51 17.30
C ALA A 173 -7.79 4.57 16.29
N VAL A 174 -8.84 3.78 16.47
CA VAL A 174 -10.03 3.80 15.62
C VAL A 174 -10.79 5.14 15.74
N GLN A 175 -10.91 5.72 16.93
CA GLN A 175 -11.51 7.04 17.10
C GLN A 175 -10.68 8.14 16.44
N ASP A 176 -9.35 8.07 16.52
CA ASP A 176 -8.47 9.01 15.82
C ASP A 176 -8.66 8.95 14.30
N ILE A 177 -8.75 7.74 13.73
CA ILE A 177 -8.99 7.53 12.30
C ILE A 177 -10.31 8.15 11.86
N ARG A 178 -11.35 8.05 12.69
CA ARG A 178 -12.68 8.62 12.39
C ARG A 178 -12.75 10.12 12.65
N SER A 179 -11.77 10.71 13.32
CA SER A 179 -11.79 12.12 13.66
C SER A 179 -11.74 13.03 12.43
N ARG A 180 -12.06 14.31 12.62
CA ARG A 180 -11.92 15.34 11.58
C ARG A 180 -10.60 16.11 11.67
N ASP A 181 -9.76 15.80 12.66
CA ASP A 181 -8.44 16.37 12.80
C ASP A 181 -7.47 15.68 11.83
N ARG A 182 -7.06 16.41 10.80
CA ARG A 182 -6.18 15.90 9.74
C ARG A 182 -4.90 15.29 10.28
N LYS A 183 -4.29 15.87 11.32
CA LYS A 183 -3.00 15.40 11.86
C LYS A 183 -3.19 14.10 12.62
N ARG A 184 -4.24 13.99 13.44
CA ARG A 184 -4.62 12.75 14.14
C ARG A 184 -4.95 11.65 13.14
N VAL A 185 -5.82 11.94 12.17
CA VAL A 185 -6.18 11.01 11.09
C VAL A 185 -4.93 10.50 10.37
N THR A 186 -4.08 11.41 9.87
CA THR A 186 -2.89 11.01 9.11
C THR A 186 -1.97 10.12 9.94
N THR A 187 -1.72 10.51 11.20
CA THR A 187 -0.85 9.74 12.09
C THR A 187 -1.42 8.36 12.37
N SER A 188 -2.70 8.28 12.71
CA SER A 188 -3.33 7.02 13.14
C SER A 188 -3.60 6.10 11.96
N VAL A 189 -3.96 6.61 10.78
CA VAL A 189 -4.03 5.79 9.55
C VAL A 189 -2.66 5.19 9.22
N MET A 190 -1.60 5.99 9.17
CA MET A 190 -0.25 5.51 8.85
C MET A 190 0.22 4.40 9.80
N LYS A 191 -0.04 4.54 11.10
CA LYS A 191 0.34 3.59 12.17
C LYS A 191 -0.53 2.35 12.25
N THR A 192 -1.82 2.48 11.98
CA THR A 192 -2.79 1.41 12.23
C THR A 192 -2.93 0.50 11.02
N THR A 193 -3.11 1.08 9.84
CA THR A 193 -3.45 0.37 8.60
C THR A 193 -2.46 0.62 7.46
N GLY A 194 -1.69 1.69 7.54
CA GLY A 194 -0.84 2.19 6.47
C GLY A 194 0.63 1.75 6.54
N PRO A 195 1.53 2.45 5.81
CA PRO A 195 2.93 2.07 5.68
C PRO A 195 3.71 1.90 6.99
N GLN A 196 3.38 2.60 8.09
CA GLN A 196 4.10 2.38 9.35
C GLN A 196 3.68 1.08 10.05
N ALA A 197 2.44 0.62 9.85
CA ALA A 197 2.06 -0.74 10.29
C ALA A 197 2.84 -1.79 9.50
N MET A 198 2.95 -1.62 8.18
CA MET A 198 3.68 -2.51 7.27
C MET A 198 5.14 -2.70 7.68
N THR A 199 5.78 -1.67 8.23
CA THR A 199 7.22 -1.69 8.51
C THR A 199 7.60 -2.60 9.67
N THR A 200 6.62 -2.95 10.49
CA THR A 200 6.78 -3.89 11.61
C THR A 200 6.66 -5.35 11.20
N VAL A 201 6.27 -5.62 9.94
CA VAL A 201 6.01 -6.98 9.44
C VAL A 201 7.31 -7.64 9.02
N PRO A 202 7.68 -8.79 9.62
CA PRO A 202 8.88 -9.52 9.23
C PRO A 202 8.80 -10.02 7.79
N LEU A 203 9.92 -9.97 7.08
CA LEU A 203 10.07 -10.54 5.75
C LEU A 203 10.04 -12.07 5.81
N PRO A 204 9.38 -12.75 4.84
CA PRO A 204 9.28 -14.20 4.79
C PRO A 204 10.56 -14.84 4.22
N ILE A 205 11.69 -14.58 4.87
CA ILE A 205 13.03 -15.07 4.46
C ILE A 205 13.58 -16.09 5.47
N SER A 206 14.56 -16.89 5.05
CA SER A 206 15.20 -17.85 5.94
C SER A 206 16.00 -17.14 7.06
N LYS A 207 16.15 -17.80 8.22
CA LYS A 207 16.99 -17.31 9.32
C LYS A 207 18.43 -17.01 8.88
N GLY A 208 18.98 -17.84 7.99
CA GLY A 208 20.30 -17.61 7.39
C GLY A 208 20.37 -16.31 6.59
N THR A 209 19.39 -16.08 5.71
CA THR A 209 19.28 -14.83 4.94
C THR A 209 19.11 -13.63 5.84
N ALA A 210 18.24 -13.71 6.85
CA ALA A 210 18.02 -12.63 7.81
C ALA A 210 19.30 -12.27 8.58
N THR A 211 20.07 -13.27 9.02
CA THR A 211 21.37 -13.05 9.67
C THR A 211 22.38 -12.39 8.74
N THR A 212 22.48 -12.83 7.48
CA THR A 212 23.37 -12.20 6.49
C THR A 212 23.00 -10.74 6.24
N VAL A 213 21.70 -10.46 6.01
CA VAL A 213 21.21 -9.10 5.74
C VAL A 213 21.48 -8.18 6.93
N ARG A 214 21.15 -8.61 8.17
CA ARG A 214 21.45 -7.83 9.38
C ARG A 214 22.93 -7.53 9.52
N LYS A 215 23.80 -8.51 9.25
CA LYS A 215 25.25 -8.31 9.28
C LYS A 215 25.69 -7.27 8.25
N GLU A 216 25.26 -7.40 7.00
CA GLU A 216 25.60 -6.44 5.93
C GLU A 216 25.14 -5.01 6.27
N MET A 217 23.95 -4.86 6.83
CA MET A 217 23.40 -3.56 7.23
C MET A 217 24.11 -2.98 8.45
N GLY A 218 24.47 -3.81 9.43
CA GLY A 218 25.27 -3.42 10.59
C GLY A 218 26.67 -2.96 10.19
N ASP A 219 27.38 -3.76 9.40
CA ASP A 219 28.71 -3.42 8.86
C ASP A 219 28.64 -2.09 8.08
N PHE A 220 27.57 -1.88 7.30
CA PHE A 220 27.37 -0.64 6.57
C PHE A 220 27.09 0.55 7.50
N ALA A 221 26.19 0.41 8.49
CA ALA A 221 25.86 1.47 9.44
C ALA A 221 27.09 1.91 10.25
N GLU A 222 27.89 0.95 10.73
CA GLU A 222 29.16 1.21 11.40
C GLU A 222 30.12 2.00 10.51
N SER A 223 30.24 1.62 9.23
CA SER A 223 31.07 2.34 8.24
C SER A 223 30.65 3.80 8.01
N LYS A 224 29.41 4.15 8.38
CA LYS A 224 28.84 5.49 8.27
C LYS A 224 28.78 6.24 9.60
N GLY A 225 29.21 5.63 10.69
CA GLY A 225 29.05 6.21 12.04
C GLY A 225 27.58 6.34 12.44
N VAL A 226 26.70 5.53 11.85
CA VAL A 226 25.28 5.45 12.21
C VAL A 226 25.15 4.35 13.27
N PRO A 227 24.40 4.58 14.37
CA PRO A 227 24.16 3.55 15.36
C PRO A 227 23.60 2.27 14.73
N VAL A 228 24.25 1.14 15.01
CA VAL A 228 23.71 -0.18 14.67
C VAL A 228 22.53 -0.44 15.59
N LEU A 229 21.39 -0.80 15.02
CA LEU A 229 20.23 -1.17 15.81
C LEU A 229 20.47 -2.55 16.42
N GLU A 230 20.55 -2.59 17.74
CA GLU A 230 20.46 -3.82 18.53
C GLU A 230 19.00 -4.28 18.56
N ASP A 231 18.41 -4.61 17.40
CA ASP A 231 17.09 -5.25 17.43
C ASP A 231 17.27 -6.75 17.71
N GLU A 232 16.81 -7.18 18.88
CA GLU A 232 16.85 -8.58 19.33
C GLU A 232 15.92 -9.49 18.52
N LYS A 233 15.08 -8.93 17.64
CA LYS A 233 14.18 -9.71 16.80
C LYS A 233 14.96 -10.65 15.87
N GLU A 234 14.53 -11.91 15.82
CA GLU A 234 15.18 -12.95 15.00
C GLU A 234 15.02 -12.73 13.47
N GLY A 235 14.27 -11.72 13.02
CA GLY A 235 13.93 -11.46 11.62
C GLY A 235 14.51 -10.17 11.04
N VAL A 236 14.24 -9.94 9.75
CA VAL A 236 14.40 -8.65 9.07
C VAL A 236 13.02 -8.17 8.70
N ASP A 237 12.69 -6.92 8.98
CA ASP A 237 11.46 -6.28 8.54
C ASP A 237 11.75 -5.15 7.53
N ILE A 238 10.70 -4.52 7.02
CA ILE A 238 10.83 -3.43 6.05
C ILE A 238 11.49 -2.19 6.68
N SER A 239 11.34 -1.97 7.99
CA SER A 239 11.92 -0.82 8.69
C SER A 239 13.45 -0.80 8.65
N HIS A 240 14.08 -1.98 8.59
CA HIS A 240 15.53 -2.10 8.42
C HIS A 240 15.99 -1.33 7.18
N PHE A 241 15.25 -1.37 6.07
CA PHE A 241 15.61 -0.64 4.86
C PHE A 241 15.36 0.88 4.97
N GLN A 242 14.43 1.33 5.81
CA GLN A 242 14.05 2.74 5.96
C GLN A 242 14.92 3.51 6.97
N GLN A 243 15.32 2.87 8.06
CA GLN A 243 16.11 3.51 9.14
C GLN A 243 17.51 3.95 8.66
N HIS A 244 17.85 3.61 7.42
CA HIS A 244 19.08 3.95 6.73
C HIS A 244 18.81 4.99 5.61
N ASN A 245 17.95 5.98 5.84
CA ASN A 245 17.69 7.07 4.87
C ASN A 245 18.90 7.96 4.57
N LEU A 246 19.81 8.19 5.54
CA LEU A 246 21.11 8.83 5.30
C LEU A 246 22.04 7.99 4.41
N ILE A 247 21.75 6.70 4.34
CA ILE A 247 22.55 5.67 3.71
C ILE A 247 22.02 5.39 2.28
N LEU A 248 20.73 5.65 2.01
CA LEU A 248 20.07 5.28 0.76
C LEU A 248 20.46 6.13 -0.47
N SER A 249 20.78 7.41 -0.28
CA SER A 249 21.39 8.24 -1.35
C SER A 249 22.72 7.65 -1.87
N GLY A 250 23.33 6.72 -1.10
CA GLY A 250 24.46 5.88 -1.49
C GLY A 250 24.14 4.38 -1.69
N PHE A 251 22.98 3.85 -1.26
CA PHE A 251 22.62 2.42 -1.35
C PHE A 251 22.70 1.92 -2.78
N ASN A 252 22.07 2.64 -3.71
CA ASN A 252 21.92 2.22 -5.11
C ASN A 252 23.25 2.15 -5.87
N LYS A 253 24.35 2.68 -5.31
CA LYS A 253 25.66 2.66 -5.97
C LYS A 253 26.71 1.80 -5.25
N LYS A 254 26.48 1.30 -4.03
CA LYS A 254 27.54 0.68 -3.21
C LYS A 254 27.15 -0.59 -2.44
N MET A 255 25.87 -0.97 -2.36
CA MET A 255 25.49 -2.24 -1.75
C MET A 255 25.62 -3.38 -2.78
N SER A 256 26.61 -4.24 -2.56
CA SER A 256 26.68 -5.58 -3.15
C SER A 256 26.27 -6.61 -2.09
N GLY A 257 25.82 -7.79 -2.53
CA GLY A 257 25.46 -8.87 -1.61
C GLY A 257 23.96 -8.99 -1.36
N LYS A 258 23.61 -9.65 -0.24
CA LYS A 258 22.28 -10.23 -0.07
C LYS A 258 21.18 -9.22 0.20
N SER A 259 21.52 -8.12 0.87
CA SER A 259 20.59 -7.03 1.19
C SER A 259 20.14 -6.29 -0.07
N SER A 260 21.06 -6.10 -1.02
CA SER A 260 20.78 -5.48 -2.32
C SER A 260 19.87 -6.37 -3.17
N GLU A 261 20.21 -7.67 -3.25
CA GLU A 261 19.35 -8.66 -3.93
C GLU A 261 17.95 -8.72 -3.31
N LEU A 262 17.86 -8.72 -1.97
CA LEU A 262 16.58 -8.77 -1.28
C LEU A 262 15.76 -7.52 -1.55
N PHE A 263 16.37 -6.33 -1.50
CA PHE A 263 15.72 -5.08 -1.87
C PHE A 263 15.14 -5.12 -3.29
N ASP A 264 15.92 -5.58 -4.27
CA ASP A 264 15.47 -5.67 -5.67
C ASP A 264 14.34 -6.69 -5.88
N GLN A 265 14.27 -7.71 -5.02
CA GLN A 265 13.16 -8.69 -5.03
C GLN A 265 11.85 -8.10 -4.49
N ILE A 266 11.92 -7.19 -3.51
CA ILE A 266 10.73 -6.61 -2.86
C ILE A 266 10.28 -5.30 -3.49
N ALA A 267 11.18 -4.47 -4.00
CA ALA A 267 10.85 -3.11 -4.44
C ALA A 267 10.33 -3.08 -5.88
N TYR A 268 9.35 -2.21 -6.13
CA TYR A 268 9.06 -1.70 -7.45
C TYR A 268 10.06 -0.62 -7.83
N ARG A 269 10.76 -0.81 -8.95
CA ARG A 269 11.57 0.24 -9.60
C ARG A 269 10.95 0.60 -10.95
N ASP A 270 10.78 1.90 -11.20
CA ASP A 270 10.46 2.51 -12.50
C ASP A 270 9.17 2.05 -13.22
N SER A 271 8.30 1.29 -12.53
CA SER A 271 7.10 0.69 -13.14
C SER A 271 5.86 1.58 -13.04
N PHE A 272 5.82 2.51 -12.09
CA PHE A 272 4.73 3.47 -11.93
C PHE A 272 5.26 4.85 -11.53
N GLN A 273 4.49 5.89 -11.84
CA GLN A 273 4.71 7.25 -11.39
C GLN A 273 3.69 7.57 -10.30
N ARG A 274 4.19 7.89 -9.11
CA ARG A 274 3.32 8.23 -7.99
C ARG A 274 2.55 9.51 -8.28
N GLY A 275 1.25 9.51 -8.00
CA GLY A 275 0.48 10.75 -7.98
C GLY A 275 1.03 11.72 -6.92
N PHE A 276 1.16 13.00 -7.25
CA PHE A 276 1.52 14.01 -6.25
C PHE A 276 0.25 14.44 -5.49
N GLY A 277 0.13 13.98 -4.24
CA GLY A 277 -0.88 14.43 -3.27
C GLY A 277 -1.76 13.30 -2.75
N ASN A 278 -1.94 13.22 -1.42
CA ASN A 278 -2.80 12.24 -0.78
C ASN A 278 -4.22 12.29 -1.37
N ALA A 279 -4.68 11.22 -2.02
CA ALA A 279 -5.99 11.14 -2.66
C ALA A 279 -7.20 11.42 -1.76
N TRP A 280 -7.00 11.40 -0.43
CA TRP A 280 -8.04 11.55 0.59
C TRP A 280 -8.09 12.93 1.23
N VAL A 281 -7.16 13.83 0.92
CA VAL A 281 -7.10 15.17 1.49
C VAL A 281 -7.53 16.18 0.42
N PRO A 282 -8.68 16.87 0.57
CA PRO A 282 -9.01 18.00 -0.28
C PRO A 282 -7.82 18.96 -0.27
N LYS A 283 -7.32 19.34 -1.45
CA LYS A 283 -6.42 20.49 -1.53
C LYS A 283 -7.21 21.67 -0.97
N GLU A 284 -6.75 22.26 0.13
CA GLU A 284 -7.16 23.62 0.46
C GLU A 284 -6.90 24.44 -0.81
N LYS A 285 -7.93 25.15 -1.28
CA LYS A 285 -7.70 26.12 -2.35
C LYS A 285 -6.63 27.05 -1.82
N GLU A 286 -5.48 27.08 -2.48
CA GLU A 286 -4.55 28.19 -2.32
C GLU A 286 -5.34 29.42 -2.80
N ASP A 287 -5.77 30.25 -1.86
CA ASP A 287 -6.34 31.57 -2.10
C ASP A 287 -5.29 32.53 -2.67
#